data_AF-A0A4D6X7D1-F1
#
_entry.id   AF-A0A4D6X7D1-F1
#
_cell.length_a   1.000
_cell.length_b   1.000
_cell.length_c   1.000
_cell.angle_alpha   90.00
_cell.angle_beta   90.00
_cell.angle_gamma   90.00
#
_symmetry.space_group_name_H-M   'P 1'
#
loop_
_entity.id
_entity.type
_entity.pdbx_description
1 polymer ?
#
loop_
_entity_poly.entity_id
_entity_poly.type
_entity_poly.pdbx_seq_one_letter_code
_entity_poly.pdbx_strand_id
1 'polypeptide(L)'
;MWSALNVTVPPGKLSMECPTYICNPEKVTDALGCWPSFHDAEVISFSATRAAPGQAGKTSARLCVNVCQYKEVGGGTADYEIVCCKNVLIEMLFTDLQFLSLEDFNHQNVINSIKFSRLENPLIEVEIESIYGVGGVIRCMNVEISDVTLLL
;
A
#
# COMPACT_ATOMS: atom_id res chain seq x y z
N MET A 1 -26.99 -29.67 7.14
CA MET A 1 -25.62 -30.21 7.06
C MET A 1 -25.06 -29.76 5.72
N TRP A 2 -24.41 -28.58 5.71
CA TRP A 2 -23.73 -28.03 4.54
C TRP A 2 -22.28 -27.82 4.96
N SER A 3 -21.37 -28.59 4.39
CA SER A 3 -19.94 -28.53 4.64
C SER A 3 -19.35 -27.33 3.91
N ALA A 4 -18.90 -26.32 4.67
CA ALA A 4 -18.02 -25.29 4.15
C ALA A 4 -16.68 -25.93 3.79
N LEU A 5 -16.32 -25.88 2.51
CA LEU A 5 -14.97 -26.13 2.05
C LEU A 5 -14.07 -25.05 2.68
N ASN A 6 -13.25 -25.47 3.65
CA ASN A 6 -12.16 -24.66 4.16
C ASN A 6 -11.17 -24.43 3.02
N VAL A 7 -11.27 -23.28 2.37
CA VAL A 7 -10.18 -22.74 1.56
C VAL A 7 -9.10 -22.30 2.55
N THR A 8 -8.10 -23.15 2.74
CA THR A 8 -6.87 -22.80 3.47
C THR A 8 -6.16 -21.71 2.70
N VAL A 9 -6.24 -20.47 3.20
CA VAL A 9 -5.39 -19.36 2.77
C VAL A 9 -3.95 -19.71 3.19
N PRO A 10 -2.96 -19.66 2.28
CA PRO A 10 -1.58 -19.93 2.65
C PRO A 10 -1.12 -18.96 3.75
N PRO A 11 -0.28 -19.41 4.70
CA PRO A 11 0.15 -18.59 5.82
C PRO A 11 1.13 -17.53 5.32
N GLY A 12 0.61 -16.36 4.94
CA GLY A 12 1.44 -15.24 4.49
C GLY A 12 0.75 -14.23 3.59
N LYS A 13 -0.43 -13.72 4.00
CA LYS A 13 -0.98 -12.37 3.69
C LYS A 13 -2.47 -12.38 4.04
N LEU A 14 -2.78 -11.98 5.27
CA LEU A 14 -4.14 -11.67 5.67
C LEU A 14 -4.62 -10.48 4.80
N SER A 15 -5.76 -10.65 4.12
CA SER A 15 -6.47 -9.52 3.54
C SER A 15 -6.79 -8.53 4.65
N MET A 16 -6.38 -7.27 4.49
CA MET A 16 -6.72 -6.21 5.44
C MET A 16 -8.06 -5.59 5.04
N GLU A 17 -8.84 -5.12 6.00
CA GLU A 17 -10.01 -4.30 5.68
C GLU A 17 -9.55 -2.97 5.10
N CYS A 18 -10.10 -2.58 3.94
CA CYS A 18 -9.82 -1.28 3.36
C CYS A 18 -10.43 -0.18 4.24
N PRO A 19 -9.63 0.83 4.66
CA PRO A 19 -10.17 1.98 5.37
C PRO A 19 -11.23 2.71 4.53
N THR A 20 -12.37 3.04 5.15
CA THR A 20 -13.53 3.65 4.46
C THR A 20 -13.35 5.12 4.06
N TYR A 21 -12.23 5.72 4.45
CA TYR A 21 -11.91 7.13 4.23
C TYR A 21 -10.76 7.35 3.23
N ILE A 22 -10.31 6.28 2.57
CA ILE A 22 -9.43 6.38 1.39
C ILE A 22 -10.30 6.60 0.16
N CYS A 23 -9.93 7.56 -0.67
CA CYS A 23 -10.60 7.82 -1.94
C CYS A 23 -10.08 6.86 -3.03
N ASN A 24 -11.00 6.36 -3.86
CA ASN A 24 -10.73 5.45 -4.98
C ASN A 24 -10.04 4.11 -4.62
N PRO A 25 -10.37 3.45 -3.48
CA PRO A 25 -9.71 2.20 -3.10
C PRO A 25 -9.99 1.06 -4.09
N GLU A 26 -11.09 1.15 -4.83
CA GLU A 26 -11.49 0.17 -5.84
C GLU A 26 -10.42 -0.03 -6.92
N LYS A 27 -9.63 0.99 -7.26
CA LYS A 27 -8.51 0.83 -8.21
C LYS A 27 -7.52 -0.25 -7.77
N VAL A 28 -7.26 -0.34 -6.46
CA VAL A 28 -6.39 -1.38 -5.90
C VAL A 28 -7.11 -2.72 -5.87
N THR A 29 -8.35 -2.77 -5.39
CA THR A 29 -9.08 -4.04 -5.25
C THR A 29 -9.46 -4.66 -6.59
N ASP A 30 -9.69 -3.85 -7.62
CA ASP A 30 -9.97 -4.33 -8.98
C ASP A 30 -8.71 -4.97 -9.60
N ALA A 31 -7.54 -4.37 -9.38
CA ALA A 31 -6.26 -4.91 -9.85
C ALA A 31 -5.84 -6.17 -9.04
N LEU A 32 -5.88 -6.09 -7.71
CA LEU A 32 -5.35 -7.12 -6.82
C LEU A 32 -6.37 -8.15 -6.35
N GLY A 33 -7.66 -7.90 -6.53
CA GLY A 33 -8.77 -8.74 -6.02
C GLY A 33 -9.07 -8.56 -4.54
N CYS A 34 -8.23 -7.81 -3.82
CA CYS A 34 -8.38 -7.47 -2.41
C CYS A 34 -7.51 -6.26 -2.05
N TRP A 35 -7.71 -5.71 -0.85
CA TRP A 35 -6.80 -4.71 -0.30
C TRP A 35 -5.54 -5.40 0.25
N PRO A 36 -4.32 -5.00 -0.16
CA PRO A 36 -3.10 -5.68 0.22
C PRO A 36 -2.70 -5.35 1.66
N SER A 37 -1.97 -6.26 2.32
CA SER A 37 -1.31 -5.96 3.60
C SER A 37 -0.06 -5.09 3.46
N PHE A 38 0.44 -4.93 2.23
CA PHE A 38 1.73 -4.30 1.88
C PHE A 38 2.98 -5.02 2.44
N HIS A 39 2.83 -6.23 2.98
CA HIS A 39 3.99 -7.04 3.39
C HIS A 39 4.85 -7.40 2.18
N ASP A 40 6.16 -7.20 2.30
CA ASP A 40 7.16 -7.32 1.23
C ASP A 40 6.92 -6.39 0.04
N ALA A 41 6.11 -5.34 0.20
CA ALA A 41 6.00 -4.30 -0.81
C ALA A 41 7.27 -3.45 -0.82
N GLU A 42 7.56 -2.80 -1.95
CA GLU A 42 8.72 -1.92 -2.08
C GLU A 42 8.29 -0.49 -2.40
N VAL A 43 8.75 0.47 -1.63
CA VAL A 43 8.56 1.89 -1.94
C VAL A 43 9.53 2.29 -3.05
N ILE A 44 8.99 2.64 -4.20
CA ILE A 44 9.78 2.99 -5.39
C ILE A 44 10.13 4.47 -5.41
N SER A 45 9.18 5.32 -5.02
CA SER A 45 9.42 6.75 -4.98
C SER A 45 8.55 7.47 -3.96
N PHE A 46 9.07 8.59 -3.49
CA PHE A 46 8.35 9.57 -2.72
C PHE A 46 8.63 10.96 -3.28
N SER A 47 7.60 11.79 -3.39
CA SER A 47 7.76 13.20 -3.76
C SER A 47 6.82 14.08 -2.93
N ALA A 48 7.27 15.28 -2.60
CA ALA A 48 6.46 16.27 -1.89
C ALA A 48 6.47 17.59 -2.66
N THR A 49 5.32 18.26 -2.69
CA THR A 49 5.13 19.56 -3.32
C THR A 49 4.51 20.51 -2.31
N ARG A 50 5.15 21.65 -2.06
CA ARG A 50 4.58 22.70 -1.23
C ARG A 50 3.55 23.51 -2.00
N ALA A 51 2.56 24.03 -1.30
CA ALA A 51 1.67 25.06 -1.82
C ALA A 51 2.46 26.29 -2.33
N ALA A 52 2.07 26.81 -3.49
CA ALA A 52 2.51 28.12 -3.95
C ALA A 52 1.87 29.24 -3.10
N PRO A 53 2.42 30.47 -3.10
CA PRO A 53 1.77 31.61 -2.47
C PRO A 53 0.32 31.76 -2.94
N GLY A 54 -0.63 31.93 -2.01
CA GLY A 54 -2.07 32.02 -2.31
C GLY A 54 -2.78 30.67 -2.50
N GLN A 55 -2.09 29.54 -2.33
CA GLN A 55 -2.66 28.20 -2.46
C GLN A 55 -2.65 27.43 -1.13
N ALA A 56 -3.09 28.07 -0.04
CA ALA A 56 -3.16 27.42 1.28
C ALA A 56 -3.90 26.06 1.21
N GLY A 57 -3.43 25.06 1.96
CA GLY A 57 -4.00 23.71 1.98
C GLY A 57 -3.65 22.83 0.76
N LYS A 58 -2.78 23.29 -0.17
CA LYS A 58 -2.37 22.52 -1.36
C LYS A 58 -1.00 21.86 -1.26
N THR A 59 -0.43 21.77 -0.05
CA THR A 59 0.78 20.97 0.16
C THR A 59 0.42 19.50 0.06
N SER A 60 1.14 18.75 -0.77
CA SER A 60 0.83 17.36 -1.09
C SER A 60 2.07 16.48 -1.16
N ALA A 61 1.89 15.16 -1.02
CA ALA A 61 2.92 14.17 -1.32
C ALA A 61 2.36 13.03 -2.16
N ARG A 62 3.24 12.38 -2.91
CA ARG A 62 2.97 11.13 -3.63
C ARG A 62 3.89 10.03 -3.14
N LEU A 63 3.33 8.85 -2.92
CA LEU A 63 4.05 7.62 -2.59
C LEU A 63 3.72 6.57 -3.64
N CYS A 64 4.75 6.03 -4.30
CA CYS A 64 4.61 4.95 -5.27
C CYS A 64 5.14 3.65 -4.64
N VAL A 65 4.31 2.62 -4.60
CA VAL A 65 4.62 1.34 -3.97
C VAL A 65 4.43 0.20 -4.96
N ASN A 66 5.46 -0.62 -5.14
CA ASN A 66 5.37 -1.87 -5.86
C ASN A 66 4.79 -2.98 -4.97
N VAL A 67 3.76 -3.66 -5.45
CA VAL A 67 3.12 -4.78 -4.75
C VAL A 67 3.08 -6.01 -5.67
N CYS A 68 3.69 -7.09 -5.21
CA CYS A 68 3.63 -8.40 -5.86
C CYS A 68 2.71 -9.37 -5.11
N GLN A 69 1.87 -10.11 -5.86
CA GLN A 69 1.14 -11.28 -5.38
C GLN A 69 1.73 -12.53 -6.00
N TYR A 70 1.82 -13.59 -5.20
CA TYR A 70 2.37 -14.88 -5.59
C TYR A 70 1.30 -15.96 -5.43
N LYS A 71 1.39 -16.99 -6.26
CA LYS A 71 0.60 -18.22 -6.13
C LYS A 71 1.53 -19.42 -6.09
N GLU A 72 1.14 -20.42 -5.31
CA GLU A 72 1.78 -21.74 -5.36
C GLU A 72 1.22 -22.53 -6.55
N VAL A 73 2.13 -23.16 -7.30
CA VAL A 73 1.83 -24.08 -8.39
C VAL A 73 2.46 -25.42 -8.05
N GLY A 74 1.77 -26.53 -8.30
CA GLY A 74 2.33 -27.86 -8.07
C GLY A 74 2.56 -28.21 -6.59
N GLY A 75 1.77 -27.64 -5.66
CA GLY A 75 1.83 -27.94 -4.23
C GLY A 75 1.87 -29.44 -3.93
N GLY A 76 2.93 -29.90 -3.25
CA GLY A 76 3.12 -31.32 -2.91
C GLY A 76 3.59 -32.21 -4.06
N THR A 77 4.04 -31.63 -5.17
CA THR A 77 4.58 -32.35 -6.34
C THR A 77 6.04 -31.99 -6.60
N ALA A 78 6.69 -32.68 -7.54
CA ALA A 78 8.04 -32.34 -7.99
C ALA A 78 8.11 -31.01 -8.76
N ASP A 79 6.97 -30.50 -9.23
CA ASP A 79 6.83 -29.26 -10.00
C ASP A 79 6.44 -28.07 -9.10
N TYR A 80 6.81 -28.09 -7.80
CA TYR A 80 6.50 -27.01 -6.87
C TYR A 80 7.22 -25.71 -7.25
N GLU A 81 6.44 -24.66 -7.48
CA GLU A 81 6.94 -23.32 -7.79
C GLU A 81 6.09 -22.24 -7.12
N ILE A 82 6.74 -21.15 -6.69
CA ILE A 82 6.08 -19.91 -6.28
C ILE A 82 6.19 -18.93 -7.43
N VAL A 83 5.07 -18.65 -8.09
CA VAL A 83 5.03 -17.79 -9.29
C VAL A 83 4.41 -16.45 -8.95
N CYS A 84 5.07 -15.36 -9.30
CA CYS A 84 4.47 -14.02 -9.24
C CYS A 84 3.32 -13.95 -10.25
N CYS A 85 2.10 -13.75 -9.75
CA CYS A 85 0.88 -13.76 -10.57
C CYS A 85 0.26 -12.39 -10.75
N LYS A 86 0.63 -11.41 -9.92
CA LYS A 86 0.31 -9.99 -10.14
C LYS A 86 1.47 -9.13 -9.69
N ASN A 87 1.78 -8.09 -10.45
CA ASN A 87 2.78 -7.09 -10.11
C ASN A 87 2.22 -5.72 -10.46
N VAL A 88 2.05 -4.85 -9.47
CA VAL A 88 1.43 -3.53 -9.66
C VAL A 88 2.24 -2.43 -9.01
N LEU A 89 2.18 -1.23 -9.58
CA LEU A 89 2.56 0.01 -8.93
C LEU A 89 1.30 0.71 -8.45
N ILE A 90 1.23 1.02 -7.17
CA ILE A 90 0.14 1.78 -6.54
C ILE A 90 0.67 3.18 -6.24
N GLU A 91 0.04 4.20 -6.82
CA GLU A 91 0.34 5.60 -6.51
C GLU A 91 -0.70 6.19 -5.55
N MET A 92 -0.25 6.50 -4.34
CA MET A 92 -1.04 7.22 -3.33
C MET A 92 -0.74 8.71 -3.37
N LEU A 93 -1.79 9.53 -3.32
CA LEU A 93 -1.72 10.98 -3.19
C LEU A 93 -2.25 11.40 -1.81
N PHE A 94 -1.42 12.15 -1.09
CA PHE A 94 -1.74 12.76 0.20
C PHE A 94 -1.92 14.26 -0.01
N THR A 95 -3.07 14.81 0.38
CA THR A 95 -3.35 16.25 0.23
C THR A 95 -3.60 16.93 1.57
N ASP A 96 -3.25 18.21 1.63
CA ASP A 96 -3.28 19.03 2.84
C ASP A 96 -2.40 18.41 3.95
N LEU A 97 -1.12 18.21 3.61
CA LEU A 97 -0.12 17.65 4.53
C LEU A 97 0.07 18.51 5.78
N GLN A 98 -0.02 17.86 6.94
CA GLN A 98 0.20 18.47 8.27
C GLN A 98 1.53 18.03 8.89
N PHE A 99 1.98 16.81 8.57
CA PHE A 99 3.23 16.25 9.08
C PHE A 99 3.82 15.28 8.07
N LEU A 100 5.14 15.28 7.97
CA LEU A 100 5.89 14.35 7.13
C LEU A 100 7.22 14.04 7.82
N SER A 101 7.45 12.76 8.08
CA SER A 101 8.75 12.21 8.48
C SER A 101 9.01 10.97 7.64
N LEU A 102 10.15 10.94 6.96
CA LEU A 102 10.66 9.77 6.26
C LEU A 102 12.12 9.60 6.63
N GLU A 103 12.51 8.37 6.89
CA GLU A 103 13.86 7.99 7.29
C GLU A 103 14.36 6.82 6.45
N ASP A 104 15.68 6.70 6.35
CA ASP A 104 16.39 5.53 5.79
C ASP A 104 16.05 5.13 4.34
N PHE A 105 15.43 6.03 3.56
CA PHE A 105 15.23 5.84 2.12
C PHE A 105 16.58 5.60 1.42
N ASN A 106 16.76 4.43 0.81
CA ASN A 106 18.03 4.05 0.20
C ASN A 106 17.85 3.20 -1.08
N HIS A 107 18.87 2.41 -1.42
CA HIS A 107 18.94 1.56 -2.61
C HIS A 107 17.96 0.38 -2.62
N GLN A 108 17.34 0.05 -1.48
CA GLN A 108 16.26 -0.92 -1.35
C GLN A 108 15.31 -0.48 -0.23
N ASN A 109 13.99 -0.51 -0.47
CA ASN A 109 12.99 0.09 0.41
C ASN A 109 11.80 -0.86 0.66
N VAL A 110 12.08 -2.01 1.29
CA VAL A 110 11.10 -3.06 1.56
C VAL A 110 10.36 -2.75 2.87
N ILE A 111 9.04 -2.81 2.84
CA ILE A 111 8.19 -2.47 3.97
C ILE A 111 7.42 -3.68 4.52
N ASN A 112 7.18 -3.65 5.81
CA ASN A 112 6.35 -4.63 6.53
C ASN A 112 4.87 -4.35 6.29
N SER A 113 4.48 -3.07 6.37
CA SER A 113 3.10 -2.65 6.19
C SER A 113 2.95 -1.16 5.91
N ILE A 114 1.77 -0.79 5.40
CA ILE A 114 1.26 0.59 5.41
C ILE A 114 -0.02 0.58 6.23
N LYS A 115 -0.02 1.29 7.35
CA LYS A 115 -1.16 1.38 8.26
C LYS A 115 -1.82 2.75 8.13
N PHE A 116 -3.14 2.75 8.02
CA PHE A 116 -3.94 3.96 7.95
C PHE A 116 -4.77 4.06 9.23
N SER A 117 -4.62 5.18 9.93
CA SER A 117 -5.32 5.46 11.19
C SER A 117 -5.97 6.83 11.11
N ARG A 118 -7.25 6.93 11.47
CA ARG A 118 -7.92 8.23 11.62
C ARG A 118 -7.64 8.76 13.03
N LEU A 119 -6.86 9.84 13.12
CA LEU A 119 -6.54 10.49 14.39
C LEU A 119 -7.70 11.39 14.85
N GLU A 120 -8.19 12.22 13.94
CA GLU A 120 -9.34 13.12 14.11
C GLU A 120 -10.10 13.19 12.78
N ASN A 121 -11.33 13.71 12.74
CA ASN A 121 -12.01 13.90 11.45
C ASN A 121 -11.70 15.33 10.93
N PRO A 122 -11.03 15.51 9.78
CA PRO A 122 -10.65 14.50 8.78
C PRO A 122 -9.21 13.97 8.85
N LEU A 123 -8.38 14.41 9.81
CA LEU A 123 -6.96 14.05 9.94
C LEU A 123 -6.65 12.54 9.94
N ILE A 124 -5.86 12.11 8.96
CA ILE A 124 -5.39 10.73 8.77
C ILE A 124 -3.89 10.67 9.02
N GLU A 125 -3.45 9.64 9.74
CA GLU A 125 -2.06 9.23 9.87
C GLU A 125 -1.82 7.97 9.03
N VAL A 126 -0.73 7.98 8.28
CA VAL A 126 -0.25 6.87 7.47
C VAL A 126 1.14 6.51 7.95
N GLU A 127 1.27 5.33 8.53
CA GLU A 127 2.52 4.78 9.03
C GLU A 127 3.09 3.80 8.02
N ILE A 128 4.36 3.99 7.64
CA ILE A 128 5.13 3.10 6.79
C ILE A 128 6.10 2.36 7.71
N GLU A 129 5.80 1.09 7.99
CA GLU A 129 6.63 0.25 8.84
C GLU A 129 7.69 -0.45 7.98
N SER A 130 8.96 -0.11 8.19
CA SER A 130 10.08 -0.64 7.41
C SER A 130 10.41 -2.09 7.77
N ILE A 131 10.78 -2.91 6.77
CA ILE A 131 11.62 -4.10 6.98
C ILE A 131 13.08 -3.72 6.74
N TYR A 132 13.34 -3.02 5.64
CA TYR A 132 14.65 -2.49 5.26
C TYR A 132 14.51 -1.23 4.42
N GLY A 133 15.28 -0.19 4.76
CA GLY A 133 15.21 1.09 4.09
C GLY A 133 14.05 1.92 4.63
N VAL A 134 13.25 2.51 3.74
CA VAL A 134 12.33 3.58 4.13
C VAL A 134 11.30 3.18 5.20
N GLY A 135 11.19 4.02 6.21
CA GLY A 135 10.08 4.06 7.17
C GLY A 135 9.58 5.49 7.36
N GLY A 136 8.48 5.64 8.09
CA GLY A 136 8.06 6.96 8.55
C GLY A 136 6.56 7.16 8.70
N VAL A 137 6.17 8.42 8.80
CA VAL A 137 4.79 8.83 9.09
C VAL A 137 4.40 10.03 8.23
N ILE A 138 3.22 9.94 7.63
CA ILE A 138 2.56 11.02 6.88
C ILE A 138 1.25 11.36 7.58
N ARG A 139 1.01 12.64 7.90
CA ARG A 139 -0.32 13.11 8.34
C ARG A 139 -0.90 14.08 7.34
N CYS A 140 -2.14 13.83 6.93
CA CYS A 140 -2.83 14.56 5.87
C CYS A 140 -4.34 14.61 6.11
N MET A 141 -5.05 15.48 5.40
CA MET A 141 -6.52 15.52 5.49
C MET A 141 -7.21 14.56 4.53
N ASN A 142 -6.55 14.21 3.40
CA ASN A 142 -7.10 13.22 2.47
C ASN A 142 -6.03 12.31 1.89
N VAL A 143 -6.41 11.05 1.70
CA VAL A 143 -5.65 10.02 1.00
C VAL A 143 -6.45 9.56 -0.22
N GLU A 144 -5.81 9.52 -1.37
CA GLU A 144 -6.40 9.01 -2.61
C GLU A 144 -5.49 7.98 -3.26
N ILE A 145 -6.06 6.89 -3.78
CA ILE A 145 -5.39 6.07 -4.78
C ILE A 145 -5.50 6.80 -6.12
N SER A 146 -4.41 7.48 -6.48
CA SER A 146 -4.37 8.29 -7.69
C SER A 146 -4.21 7.45 -8.95
N ASP A 147 -3.39 6.38 -8.89
CA ASP A 147 -3.21 5.46 -10.02
C ASP A 147 -2.83 4.04 -9.57
N VAL A 148 -3.11 3.06 -10.44
CA VAL A 148 -2.63 1.68 -10.32
C VAL A 148 -2.18 1.20 -11.69
N THR A 149 -0.88 0.93 -11.83
CA THR A 149 -0.29 0.43 -13.08
C THR A 149 0.04 -1.06 -12.95
N LEU A 150 -0.50 -1.88 -13.88
CA LEU A 150 -0.13 -3.29 -14.00
C LEU A 150 1.24 -3.41 -14.70
N LEU A 151 2.15 -4.14 -14.07
CA LEU A 151 3.46 -4.47 -14.65
C LEU A 151 3.52 -5.90 -15.20
N LEU A 152 2.55 -6.73 -14.82
CA LEU A 152 2.40 -8.12 -15.27
C LEU A 152 0.94 -8.58 -15.16
#